data_AF-A0A7S4E7X1-F1
#
_entry.id   AF-A0A7S4E7X1-F1
#
_cell.length_a   1.000
_cell.length_b   1.000
_cell.length_c   1.000
_cell.angle_alpha   90.00
_cell.angle_beta   90.00
_cell.angle_gamma   90.00
#
_symmetry.space_group_name_H-M   'P 1'
#
loop_
_entity.id
_entity.type
_entity.pdbx_description
1 polymer ?
#
loop_
_entity_poly.entity_id
_entity_poly.type
_entity_poly.pdbx_seq_one_letter_code
_entity_poly.pdbx_strand_id
1 'polypeptide(L)'
;GQEPCRRAALARRRRQFRTERNVGPTHAHGGCGAHVVMAPAAARAREAAEAPAPAPSVEDAAAGWAAVTELIDARMQEAILHHRYCAELANQMRESIKDVAAEYVCPLTLELPVDPVMAKDGRIYERSHILAWLSRNATSPVTREPMGTELTPVPIIRNSIEKLVSSGAIEGDIAEAWQKASAKKRADEMLVKETRAKAEGGEGDAMYLLGAWYQLGMNGLAVDKAQARAWYERSAAARDPRGLATFGCFLLDGIGGPQDNVFGIMNLAQAAELGSDYGAYILGHAFFSGDGLPKDPVRARYWLKKAVDGECEFKLLFHDDRSAAEQMLEALESGGGVIS
;
A
#
# COMPACT_ATOMS: atom_id res chain seq x y z
N GLY A 1 -20.38 -60.68 -4.10
CA GLY A 1 -21.40 -60.49 -5.14
C GLY A 1 -21.10 -59.20 -5.87
N GLN A 2 -20.88 -59.33 -7.19
CA GLN A 2 -20.92 -58.31 -8.25
C GLN A 2 -19.99 -57.09 -8.18
N GLU A 3 -18.89 -57.19 -8.93
CA GLU A 3 -18.26 -56.12 -9.75
C GLU A 3 -18.90 -56.14 -11.18
N PRO A 4 -18.48 -55.36 -12.21
CA PRO A 4 -18.13 -53.93 -12.36
C PRO A 4 -18.60 -53.34 -13.73
N CYS A 5 -18.35 -52.06 -14.05
CA CYS A 5 -18.28 -51.50 -15.43
C CYS A 5 -17.96 -49.98 -15.37
N ARG A 6 -17.04 -49.32 -16.10
CA ARG A 6 -16.15 -49.53 -17.28
C ARG A 6 -15.01 -48.48 -17.17
N ARG A 7 -13.68 -48.74 -17.30
CA ARG A 7 -12.84 -48.94 -18.52
C ARG A 7 -13.19 -47.99 -19.68
N ALA A 8 -12.33 -47.37 -20.48
CA ALA A 8 -10.88 -47.30 -20.75
C ALA A 8 -10.74 -46.09 -21.74
N ALA A 9 -9.63 -45.60 -22.27
CA ALA A 9 -8.33 -46.16 -22.56
C ALA A 9 -7.35 -45.00 -22.87
N LEU A 10 -6.15 -45.09 -22.31
CA LEU A 10 -4.96 -44.34 -22.69
C LEU A 10 -4.07 -45.27 -23.54
N ALA A 11 -3.72 -44.85 -24.75
CA ALA A 11 -2.62 -45.39 -25.55
C ALA A 11 -2.14 -44.28 -26.50
N ARG A 12 -0.92 -43.74 -26.30
CA ARG A 12 0.34 -44.13 -26.98
C ARG A 12 0.27 -43.83 -28.49
N ARG A 13 1.13 -42.98 -29.08
CA ARG A 13 2.61 -43.02 -29.15
C ARG A 13 3.07 -41.72 -29.85
N ARG A 14 4.12 -41.05 -29.35
CA ARG A 14 5.51 -40.96 -29.92
C ARG A 14 5.59 -40.26 -31.28
N ARG A 15 6.59 -39.45 -31.63
CA ARG A 15 7.80 -38.91 -30.99
C ARG A 15 8.36 -37.90 -32.01
N GLN A 16 8.84 -36.78 -31.51
CA GLN A 16 10.13 -36.11 -31.76
C GLN A 16 10.76 -36.02 -33.17
N PHE A 17 11.40 -34.85 -33.30
CA PHE A 17 12.56 -34.41 -34.09
C PHE A 17 12.21 -33.53 -35.31
N ARG A 18 12.87 -32.41 -35.61
CA ARG A 18 13.83 -31.49 -34.94
C ARG A 18 14.17 -30.43 -36.02
N THR A 19 14.25 -29.15 -35.63
CA THR A 19 15.02 -28.02 -36.26
C THR A 19 14.67 -27.61 -37.71
N GLU A 20 14.67 -26.34 -38.14
CA GLU A 20 15.60 -25.22 -37.91
C GLU A 20 14.94 -23.83 -38.10
N ARG A 21 15.43 -22.88 -37.27
CA ARG A 21 15.81 -21.46 -37.49
C ARG A 21 14.82 -20.37 -37.99
N ASN A 22 14.84 -19.29 -37.19
CA ASN A 22 14.88 -17.84 -37.51
C ASN A 22 13.73 -17.25 -38.37
N VAL A 23 13.02 -16.18 -38.02
CA VAL A 23 13.39 -14.79 -37.63
C VAL A 23 12.13 -14.14 -36.99
N GLY A 24 12.25 -13.14 -36.10
CA GLY A 24 11.11 -12.41 -35.44
C GLY A 24 10.28 -11.51 -36.38
N PRO A 25 9.57 -10.45 -35.93
CA PRO A 25 9.19 -10.02 -34.57
C PRO A 25 7.67 -9.63 -34.42
N THR A 26 7.25 -9.36 -33.17
CA THR A 26 6.18 -8.42 -32.71
C THR A 26 4.77 -8.42 -33.35
N HIS A 27 3.76 -8.90 -32.60
CA HIS A 27 2.31 -8.61 -32.78
C HIS A 27 1.99 -7.20 -32.22
N ALA A 28 1.38 -6.24 -32.94
CA ALA A 28 0.18 -6.20 -33.79
C ALA A 28 -1.14 -6.14 -33.00
N HIS A 29 -1.62 -4.90 -32.79
CA HIS A 29 -3.01 -4.57 -32.48
C HIS A 29 -3.91 -4.95 -33.67
N GLY A 30 -4.99 -5.67 -33.39
CA GLY A 30 -6.01 -6.05 -34.36
C GLY A 30 -7.00 -4.92 -34.66
N GLY A 31 -7.13 -4.58 -35.93
CA GLY A 31 -8.25 -3.84 -36.51
C GLY A 31 -9.19 -4.80 -37.24
N CYS A 32 -10.49 -4.66 -36.97
CA CYS A 32 -11.58 -5.46 -37.49
C CYS A 32 -11.73 -5.28 -39.01
N GLY A 33 -11.80 -6.39 -39.75
CA GLY A 33 -12.03 -6.43 -41.19
C GLY A 33 -13.52 -6.50 -41.54
N ALA A 34 -13.91 -5.75 -42.56
CA ALA A 34 -15.16 -5.96 -43.28
C ALA A 34 -14.87 -6.80 -44.54
N HIS A 35 -15.62 -7.89 -44.66
CA HIS A 35 -15.60 -8.87 -45.74
C HIS A 35 -15.89 -8.26 -47.11
N VAL A 36 -15.10 -8.63 -48.12
CA VAL A 36 -15.56 -8.67 -49.52
C VAL A 36 -15.32 -10.09 -50.07
N VAL A 37 -16.41 -10.66 -50.55
CA VAL A 37 -16.55 -12.02 -51.10
C VAL A 37 -15.86 -12.10 -52.46
N MET A 38 -15.08 -13.17 -52.67
CA MET A 38 -14.49 -13.55 -53.96
C MET A 38 -15.31 -14.67 -54.62
N ALA A 39 -15.69 -14.50 -55.89
CA ALA A 39 -15.98 -15.57 -56.87
C ALA A 39 -16.15 -14.98 -58.30
N PRO A 40 -16.06 -15.76 -59.39
CA PRO A 40 -14.87 -16.43 -59.90
C PRO A 40 -14.59 -16.10 -61.39
N ALA A 41 -13.46 -16.61 -61.90
CA ALA A 41 -12.96 -16.42 -63.27
C ALA A 41 -13.84 -17.05 -64.37
N ALA A 42 -13.98 -16.36 -65.51
CA ALA A 42 -14.30 -16.90 -66.84
C ALA A 42 -13.68 -15.95 -67.89
N ALA A 43 -12.64 -16.37 -68.61
CA ALA A 43 -12.69 -17.03 -69.92
C ALA A 43 -12.90 -16.07 -71.11
N ARG A 44 -11.78 -15.82 -71.82
CA ARG A 44 -11.62 -15.50 -73.26
C ARG A 44 -12.67 -14.61 -73.95
N ALA A 45 -12.27 -13.37 -74.23
CA ALA A 45 -12.54 -12.71 -75.49
C ALA A 45 -11.22 -12.11 -76.03
N ARG A 46 -10.82 -12.54 -77.23
CA ARG A 46 -9.84 -11.79 -78.05
C ARG A 46 -10.66 -10.67 -78.68
N GLU A 47 -10.52 -9.45 -78.15
CA GLU A 47 -10.97 -8.24 -78.82
C GLU A 47 -9.74 -7.42 -79.21
N ALA A 48 -9.88 -6.74 -80.35
CA ALA A 48 -8.83 -6.10 -81.11
C ALA A 48 -7.96 -5.18 -80.25
N ALA A 49 -6.66 -5.20 -80.51
CA ALA A 49 -5.76 -4.13 -80.07
C ALA A 49 -6.18 -2.84 -80.81
N GLU A 50 -7.11 -2.13 -80.22
CA GLU A 50 -7.41 -0.75 -80.56
C GLU A 50 -6.14 0.07 -80.30
N ALA A 51 -5.75 0.91 -81.26
CA ALA A 51 -4.56 1.74 -81.18
C ALA A 51 -4.53 2.50 -79.84
N PRO A 52 -3.35 2.71 -79.23
CA PRO A 52 -3.29 3.48 -77.99
C PRO A 52 -3.99 4.82 -78.22
N ALA A 53 -4.97 5.14 -77.38
CA ALA A 53 -5.68 6.40 -77.42
C ALA A 53 -4.65 7.55 -77.51
N PRO A 54 -4.91 8.60 -78.31
CA PRO A 54 -3.96 9.69 -78.47
C PRO A 54 -3.59 10.24 -77.09
N ALA A 55 -2.29 10.47 -76.86
CA ALA A 55 -1.83 11.06 -75.62
C ALA A 55 -2.64 12.35 -75.35
N PRO A 56 -3.20 12.51 -74.13
CA PRO A 56 -4.02 13.67 -73.82
C PRO A 56 -3.24 14.95 -74.12
N SER A 57 -3.94 15.98 -74.59
CA SER A 57 -3.30 17.29 -74.77
C SER A 57 -2.75 17.78 -73.42
N VAL A 58 -1.76 18.66 -73.44
CA VAL A 58 -1.16 19.20 -72.20
C VAL A 58 -2.22 19.85 -71.30
N GLU A 59 -3.27 20.42 -71.91
CA GLU A 59 -4.43 21.01 -71.22
C GLU A 59 -5.34 19.95 -70.59
N ASP A 60 -5.61 18.82 -71.28
CA ASP A 60 -6.41 17.72 -70.72
C ASP A 60 -5.69 17.02 -69.57
N ALA A 61 -4.37 16.87 -69.66
CA ALA A 61 -3.55 16.35 -68.56
C ALA A 61 -3.57 17.30 -67.36
N ALA A 62 -3.44 18.61 -67.59
CA ALA A 62 -3.51 19.63 -66.53
C ALA A 62 -4.90 19.67 -65.86
N ALA A 63 -5.98 19.55 -66.61
CA ALA A 63 -7.34 19.45 -66.09
C ALA A 63 -7.54 18.16 -65.26
N GLY A 64 -6.96 17.04 -65.70
CA GLY A 64 -6.95 15.79 -64.95
C GLY A 64 -6.20 15.90 -63.61
N TRP A 65 -5.03 16.55 -63.60
CA TRP A 65 -4.28 16.82 -62.37
C TRP A 65 -5.04 17.77 -61.42
N ALA A 66 -5.69 18.81 -61.95
CA ALA A 66 -6.51 19.74 -61.17
C ALA A 66 -7.69 19.04 -60.48
N ALA A 67 -8.39 18.16 -61.21
CA ALA A 67 -9.50 17.37 -60.65
C ALA A 67 -9.03 16.38 -59.57
N VAL A 68 -7.84 15.78 -59.74
CA VAL A 68 -7.24 14.90 -58.73
C VAL A 68 -6.84 15.70 -57.47
N THR A 69 -6.27 16.89 -57.62
CA THR A 69 -5.94 17.75 -56.46
C THR A 69 -7.19 18.20 -55.71
N GLU A 70 -8.26 18.56 -56.41
CA GLU A 70 -9.53 18.96 -55.78
C GLU A 70 -10.19 17.81 -55.00
N LEU A 71 -10.11 16.57 -55.53
CA LEU A 71 -10.56 15.37 -54.83
C LEU A 71 -9.72 15.06 -53.57
N ILE A 72 -8.40 15.26 -53.65
CA ILE A 72 -7.49 15.09 -52.51
C ILE A 72 -7.79 16.14 -51.43
N ASP A 73 -7.97 17.41 -51.83
CA ASP A 73 -8.30 18.49 -50.91
C ASP A 73 -9.66 18.28 -50.22
N ALA A 74 -10.67 17.82 -50.96
CA ALA A 74 -11.98 17.49 -50.40
C ALA A 74 -11.90 16.35 -49.37
N ARG A 75 -11.16 15.27 -49.66
CA ARG A 75 -10.91 14.17 -48.70
C ARG A 75 -10.09 14.62 -47.49
N MET A 76 -9.14 15.52 -47.70
CA MET A 76 -8.34 16.08 -46.61
C MET A 76 -9.20 16.96 -45.69
N GLN A 77 -10.12 17.76 -46.26
CA GLN A 77 -11.10 18.54 -45.50
C GLN A 77 -12.08 17.65 -44.73
N GLU A 78 -12.61 16.57 -45.32
CA GLU A 78 -13.43 15.58 -44.61
C GLU A 78 -12.68 14.93 -43.44
N ALA A 79 -11.42 14.54 -43.66
CA ALA A 79 -10.59 13.96 -42.61
C ALA A 79 -10.32 14.96 -41.46
N ILE A 80 -10.09 16.24 -41.78
CA ILE A 80 -9.93 17.32 -40.79
C ILE A 80 -11.23 17.53 -40.00
N LEU A 81 -12.38 17.56 -40.67
CA LEU A 81 -13.69 17.71 -40.03
C LEU A 81 -14.01 16.53 -39.11
N HIS A 82 -13.75 15.30 -39.57
CA HIS A 82 -13.91 14.10 -38.76
C HIS A 82 -12.99 14.12 -37.54
N HIS A 83 -11.71 14.52 -37.70
CA HIS A 83 -10.79 14.67 -36.58
C HIS A 83 -11.26 15.72 -35.57
N ARG A 84 -11.76 16.88 -36.03
CA ARG A 84 -12.33 17.92 -35.15
C ARG A 84 -13.56 17.42 -34.40
N TYR A 85 -14.47 16.72 -35.08
CA TYR A 85 -15.67 16.14 -34.48
C TYR A 85 -15.30 15.10 -33.39
N CYS A 86 -14.36 14.21 -33.67
CA CYS A 86 -13.86 13.26 -32.67
C CYS A 86 -13.21 13.97 -31.47
N ALA A 87 -12.48 15.06 -31.69
CA ALA A 87 -11.88 15.85 -30.62
C ALA A 87 -12.93 16.57 -29.76
N GLU A 88 -13.97 17.14 -30.36
CA GLU A 88 -15.09 17.77 -29.65
C GLU A 88 -15.89 16.74 -28.82
N LEU A 89 -16.19 15.57 -29.41
CA LEU A 89 -16.85 14.49 -28.69
C LEU A 89 -16.01 14.00 -27.51
N ALA A 90 -14.69 13.86 -27.68
CA ALA A 90 -13.78 13.51 -26.61
C ALA A 90 -13.72 14.58 -25.51
N ASN A 91 -13.83 15.85 -25.86
CA ASN A 91 -13.90 16.95 -24.88
C ASN A 91 -15.23 16.94 -24.12
N GLN A 92 -16.37 16.75 -24.79
CA GLN A 92 -17.67 16.61 -24.13
C GLN A 92 -17.69 15.41 -23.18
N MET A 93 -17.14 14.27 -23.60
CA MET A 93 -16.98 13.10 -22.73
C MET A 93 -16.11 13.43 -21.52
N ARG A 94 -14.98 14.13 -21.71
CA ARG A 94 -14.12 14.56 -20.59
C ARG A 94 -14.85 15.45 -19.58
N GLU A 95 -15.60 16.45 -20.05
CA GLU A 95 -16.36 17.33 -19.13
C GLU A 95 -17.42 16.55 -18.36
N SER A 96 -18.16 15.63 -19.00
CA SER A 96 -19.12 14.80 -18.28
C SER A 96 -18.46 13.91 -17.20
N ILE A 97 -17.21 13.48 -17.42
CA ILE A 97 -16.47 12.68 -16.45
C ILE A 97 -15.95 13.55 -15.29
N LYS A 98 -15.65 14.83 -15.51
CA LYS A 98 -15.26 15.77 -14.44
C LYS A 98 -16.39 16.00 -13.44
N ASP A 99 -17.63 16.09 -13.89
CA ASP A 99 -18.79 16.20 -13.00
C ASP A 99 -18.96 14.94 -12.14
N VAL A 100 -18.74 13.75 -12.73
CA VAL A 100 -18.73 12.48 -12.00
C VAL A 100 -17.54 12.39 -11.03
N ALA A 101 -16.38 12.96 -11.40
CA ALA A 101 -15.22 13.03 -10.51
C ALA A 101 -15.47 13.85 -9.24
N ALA A 102 -16.32 14.89 -9.33
CA ALA A 102 -16.74 15.67 -8.17
C ALA A 102 -17.54 14.83 -7.16
N GLU A 103 -18.25 13.78 -7.60
CA GLU A 103 -18.97 12.87 -6.69
C GLU A 103 -18.02 12.02 -5.83
N TYR A 104 -16.79 11.79 -6.29
CA TYR A 104 -15.77 11.04 -5.56
C TYR A 104 -15.05 11.87 -4.49
N VAL A 105 -15.27 13.18 -4.46
CA VAL A 105 -14.62 14.07 -3.51
C VAL A 105 -15.19 13.83 -2.11
N CYS A 106 -14.30 13.63 -1.14
CA CYS A 106 -14.66 13.48 0.25
C CYS A 106 -15.27 14.80 0.78
N PRO A 107 -16.50 14.79 1.33
CA PRO A 107 -17.15 16.02 1.80
C PRO A 107 -16.44 16.73 2.95
N LEU A 108 -15.61 16.01 3.71
CA LEU A 108 -14.85 16.55 4.84
C LEU A 108 -13.53 17.21 4.42
N THR A 109 -12.81 16.60 3.49
CA THR A 109 -11.47 17.07 3.09
C THR A 109 -11.48 17.92 1.83
N LEU A 110 -12.56 17.83 1.04
CA LEU A 110 -12.64 18.40 -0.31
C LEU A 110 -11.55 17.87 -1.25
N GLU A 111 -11.00 16.70 -0.92
CA GLU A 111 -9.99 15.98 -1.70
C GLU A 111 -10.51 14.59 -2.07
N LEU A 112 -9.86 13.96 -3.06
CA LEU A 112 -10.14 12.57 -3.39
C LEU A 112 -9.66 11.65 -2.25
N PRO A 113 -10.49 10.72 -1.76
CA PRO A 113 -10.10 9.82 -0.69
C PRO A 113 -9.08 8.78 -1.17
N VAL A 114 -8.08 8.54 -0.33
CA VAL A 114 -7.05 7.51 -0.53
C VAL A 114 -7.39 6.24 0.24
N ASP A 115 -8.11 6.37 1.36
CA ASP A 115 -8.73 5.29 2.11
C ASP A 115 -10.25 5.47 2.22
N PRO A 116 -10.99 5.28 1.10
CA PRO A 116 -12.43 5.50 1.06
C PRO A 116 -13.17 4.50 1.97
N VAL A 117 -14.00 5.06 2.85
CA VAL A 117 -14.97 4.35 3.67
C VAL A 117 -16.35 4.94 3.48
N MET A 118 -17.37 4.10 3.55
CA MET A 118 -18.76 4.52 3.53
C MET A 118 -19.32 4.49 4.95
N ALA A 119 -19.92 5.60 5.35
CA ALA A 119 -20.64 5.71 6.62
C ALA A 119 -22.13 5.40 6.44
N LYS A 120 -22.89 5.34 7.55
CA LYS A 120 -24.33 4.98 7.52
C LYS A 120 -25.21 5.98 6.78
N ASP A 121 -24.75 7.20 6.59
CA ASP A 121 -25.43 8.22 5.78
C ASP A 121 -25.29 7.98 4.25
N GLY A 122 -24.63 6.89 3.85
CA GLY A 122 -24.42 6.52 2.46
C GLY A 122 -23.33 7.33 1.75
N ARG A 123 -22.60 8.19 2.46
CA ARG A 123 -21.53 9.00 1.88
C ARG A 123 -20.17 8.36 2.04
N ILE A 124 -19.28 8.68 1.10
CA ILE A 124 -17.90 8.23 1.09
C ILE A 124 -17.02 9.31 1.72
N TYR A 125 -16.14 8.87 2.62
CA TYR A 125 -15.18 9.71 3.32
C TYR A 125 -13.79 9.11 3.26
N GLU A 126 -12.79 9.95 3.47
CA GLU A 126 -11.45 9.52 3.85
C GLU A 126 -11.47 8.98 5.29
N ARG A 127 -11.05 7.72 5.50
CA ARG A 127 -11.17 7.01 6.79
C ARG A 127 -10.63 7.81 7.97
N SER A 128 -9.42 8.34 7.82
CA SER A 128 -8.73 9.08 8.89
C SER A 128 -9.56 10.29 9.37
N HIS A 129 -10.18 11.01 8.44
CA HIS A 129 -10.92 12.23 8.72
C HIS A 129 -12.30 11.95 9.30
N ILE A 130 -13.01 10.93 8.81
CA ILE A 130 -14.32 10.57 9.38
C ILE A 130 -14.17 9.96 10.77
N LEU A 131 -13.11 9.17 11.04
CA LEU A 131 -12.81 8.70 12.39
C LEU A 131 -12.51 9.85 13.35
N ALA A 132 -11.72 10.83 12.91
CA ALA A 132 -11.45 12.03 13.70
C ALA A 132 -12.74 12.82 13.99
N TRP A 133 -13.65 12.94 13.01
CA TRP A 133 -14.96 13.56 13.20
C TRP A 133 -15.81 12.81 14.22
N LEU A 134 -15.94 11.49 14.06
CA LEU A 134 -16.76 10.63 14.92
C LEU A 134 -16.22 10.51 16.35
N SER A 135 -14.93 10.75 16.56
CA SER A 135 -14.36 10.82 17.92
C SER A 135 -14.87 12.01 18.74
N ARG A 136 -15.41 13.04 18.07
CA ARG A 136 -15.88 14.29 18.68
C ARG A 136 -17.38 14.51 18.52
N ASN A 137 -18.00 13.85 17.54
CA ASN A 137 -19.39 14.08 17.14
C ASN A 137 -20.11 12.74 16.95
N ALA A 138 -21.37 12.67 17.38
CA ALA A 138 -22.23 11.49 17.18
C ALA A 138 -23.14 11.61 15.94
N THR A 139 -22.84 12.52 15.01
CA THR A 139 -23.69 12.86 13.86
C THR A 139 -22.93 12.83 12.55
N SER A 140 -23.64 12.66 11.43
CA SER A 140 -23.08 12.82 10.08
C SER A 140 -22.49 14.23 9.90
N PRO A 141 -21.30 14.37 9.28
CA PRO A 141 -20.76 15.68 8.89
C PRO A 141 -21.65 16.45 7.92
N VAL A 142 -22.50 15.75 7.16
CA VAL A 142 -23.29 16.37 6.09
C VAL A 142 -24.76 16.50 6.46
N THR A 143 -25.42 15.42 6.90
CA THR A 143 -26.85 15.47 7.24
C THR A 143 -27.11 16.04 8.64
N ARG A 144 -26.09 16.04 9.51
CA ARG A 144 -26.18 16.38 10.94
C ARG A 144 -27.12 15.48 11.75
N GLU A 145 -27.57 14.37 11.16
CA GLU A 145 -28.38 13.37 11.85
C GLU A 145 -27.49 12.43 12.68
N PRO A 146 -28.02 11.82 13.76
CA PRO A 146 -27.30 10.81 14.54
C PRO A 146 -26.78 9.68 13.65
N MET A 147 -25.48 9.39 13.78
CA MET A 147 -24.80 8.40 12.96
C MET A 147 -23.89 7.55 13.83
N GLY A 148 -23.96 6.23 13.64
CA GLY A 148 -23.07 5.29 14.34
C GLY A 148 -21.61 5.41 13.88
N THR A 149 -20.72 4.69 14.56
CA THR A 149 -19.28 4.66 14.24
C THR A 149 -18.89 3.59 13.21
N GLU A 150 -19.89 2.90 12.67
CA GLU A 150 -19.68 1.82 11.70
C GLU A 150 -19.26 2.40 10.35
N LEU A 151 -18.11 1.95 9.85
CA LEU A 151 -17.53 2.40 8.59
C LEU A 151 -17.20 1.17 7.74
N THR A 152 -17.75 1.13 6.52
CA THR A 152 -17.50 0.05 5.57
C THR A 152 -16.38 0.44 4.61
N PRO A 153 -15.26 -0.30 4.54
CA PRO A 153 -14.22 -0.04 3.53
C PRO A 153 -14.76 -0.18 2.11
N VAL A 154 -14.46 0.78 1.23
CA VAL A 154 -14.93 0.75 -0.18
C VAL A 154 -13.74 0.83 -1.16
N PRO A 155 -12.90 -0.22 -1.25
CA PRO A 155 -11.69 -0.19 -2.08
C PRO A 155 -11.99 -0.01 -3.58
N ILE A 156 -13.20 -0.36 -4.02
CA ILE A 156 -13.65 -0.14 -5.40
C ILE A 156 -13.56 1.35 -5.78
N ILE A 157 -13.88 2.25 -4.83
CA ILE A 157 -13.81 3.69 -5.07
C ILE A 157 -12.37 4.14 -5.31
N ARG A 158 -11.41 3.66 -4.50
CA ARG A 158 -9.98 3.95 -4.70
C ARG A 158 -9.51 3.49 -6.09
N ASN A 159 -9.96 2.30 -6.52
CA ASN A 159 -9.61 1.74 -7.83
C ASN A 159 -10.25 2.54 -8.99
N SER A 160 -11.47 3.04 -8.80
CA SER A 160 -12.13 3.93 -9.78
C SER A 160 -11.39 5.26 -9.91
N ILE A 161 -11.07 5.90 -8.77
CA ILE A 161 -10.30 7.15 -8.75
C ILE A 161 -8.94 6.93 -9.44
N GLU A 162 -8.25 5.84 -9.13
CA GLU A 162 -6.99 5.49 -9.76
C GLU A 162 -7.09 5.43 -11.29
N LYS A 163 -8.11 4.75 -11.81
CA LYS A 163 -8.35 4.65 -13.26
C LYS A 163 -8.59 6.03 -13.87
N LEU A 164 -9.45 6.83 -13.25
CA LEU A 164 -9.80 8.17 -13.73
C LEU A 164 -8.60 9.12 -13.74
N VAL A 165 -7.77 9.07 -12.70
CA VAL A 165 -6.52 9.83 -12.62
C VAL A 165 -5.52 9.34 -13.67
N SER A 166 -5.38 8.01 -13.85
CA SER A 166 -4.44 7.44 -14.84
C SER A 166 -4.85 7.67 -16.29
N SER A 167 -6.16 7.81 -16.57
CA SER A 167 -6.68 8.05 -17.91
C SER A 167 -6.68 9.52 -18.32
N GLY A 168 -6.25 10.44 -17.44
CA GLY A 168 -6.38 11.89 -17.66
C GLY A 168 -7.84 12.37 -17.63
N ALA A 169 -8.73 11.63 -16.97
CA ALA A 169 -10.10 12.09 -16.75
C ALA A 169 -10.21 13.01 -15.53
N ILE A 170 -9.36 12.76 -14.53
CA ILE A 170 -9.10 13.69 -13.42
C ILE A 170 -7.67 14.20 -13.57
N GLU A 171 -7.52 15.50 -13.72
CA GLU A 171 -6.25 16.18 -13.97
C GLU A 171 -6.06 17.37 -13.01
N GLY A 172 -4.88 17.99 -13.05
CA GLY A 172 -4.55 19.16 -12.23
C GLY A 172 -4.21 18.81 -10.77
N ASP A 173 -4.26 19.83 -9.91
CA ASP A 173 -3.76 19.77 -8.53
C ASP A 173 -4.38 18.64 -7.70
N ILE A 174 -5.68 18.37 -7.89
CA ILE A 174 -6.41 17.30 -7.18
C ILE A 174 -5.85 15.92 -7.57
N ALA A 175 -5.52 15.71 -8.85
CA ALA A 175 -4.95 14.48 -9.35
C ALA A 175 -3.54 14.26 -8.79
N GLU A 176 -2.69 15.29 -8.83
CA GLU A 176 -1.32 15.24 -8.33
C GLU A 176 -1.26 14.99 -6.81
N ALA A 177 -2.10 15.70 -6.05
CA ALA A 177 -2.24 15.51 -4.61
C ALA A 177 -2.65 14.07 -4.28
N TRP A 178 -3.66 13.55 -4.98
CA TRP A 178 -4.12 12.17 -4.80
C TRP A 178 -3.04 11.15 -5.17
N GLN A 179 -2.32 11.33 -6.29
CA GLN A 179 -1.23 10.43 -6.68
C GLN A 179 -0.15 10.36 -5.62
N LYS A 180 0.28 11.50 -5.08
CA LYS A 180 1.29 11.57 -4.02
C LYS A 180 0.80 10.87 -2.74
N ALA A 181 -0.42 11.16 -2.32
CA ALA A 181 -0.99 10.57 -1.11
C ALA A 181 -1.24 9.04 -1.28
N SER A 182 -1.69 8.61 -2.45
CA SER A 182 -1.90 7.21 -2.81
C SER A 182 -0.58 6.44 -2.90
N ALA A 183 0.47 7.04 -3.46
CA ALA A 183 1.81 6.47 -3.49
C ALA A 183 2.36 6.24 -2.07
N LYS A 184 2.21 7.24 -1.18
CA LYS A 184 2.57 7.10 0.24
C LYS A 184 1.80 5.95 0.89
N LYS A 185 0.47 5.91 0.74
CA LYS A 185 -0.34 4.84 1.32
C LYS A 185 0.08 3.45 0.83
N ARG A 186 0.38 3.29 -0.47
CA ARG A 186 0.88 2.01 -1.00
C ARG A 186 2.24 1.63 -0.42
N ALA A 187 3.13 2.60 -0.22
CA ALA A 187 4.42 2.36 0.41
C ALA A 187 4.24 1.88 1.85
N ASP A 188 3.35 2.52 2.63
CA ASP A 188 3.02 2.12 3.99
C ASP A 188 2.40 0.70 4.03
N GLU A 189 1.43 0.42 3.14
CA GLU A 189 0.80 -0.91 3.00
C GLU A 189 1.82 -2.01 2.65
N MET A 190 2.76 -1.70 1.75
CA MET A 190 3.82 -2.62 1.35
C MET A 190 4.82 -2.86 2.47
N LEU A 191 5.22 -1.80 3.19
CA LEU A 191 6.10 -1.88 4.34
C LEU A 191 5.49 -2.77 5.43
N VAL A 192 4.21 -2.58 5.76
CA VAL A 192 3.49 -3.45 6.71
C VAL A 192 3.49 -4.91 6.25
N LYS A 193 3.25 -5.16 4.96
CA LYS A 193 3.25 -6.52 4.41
C LYS A 193 4.62 -7.18 4.50
N GLU A 194 5.69 -6.47 4.15
CA GLU A 194 7.06 -6.98 4.22
C GLU A 194 7.48 -7.26 5.66
N THR A 195 7.28 -6.31 6.57
CA THR A 195 7.60 -6.49 7.99
C THR A 195 6.79 -7.62 8.62
N ARG A 196 5.52 -7.79 8.24
CA ARG A 196 4.73 -8.95 8.67
C ARG A 196 5.35 -10.26 8.19
N ALA A 197 5.77 -10.35 6.94
CA ALA A 197 6.41 -11.56 6.42
C ALA A 197 7.71 -11.89 7.18
N LYS A 198 8.53 -10.88 7.50
CA LYS A 198 9.74 -11.02 8.33
C LYS A 198 9.40 -11.48 9.76
N ALA A 199 8.41 -10.85 10.37
CA ALA A 199 7.92 -11.22 11.71
C ALA A 199 7.34 -12.64 11.77
N GLU A 200 6.65 -13.08 10.71
CA GLU A 200 6.16 -14.45 10.58
C GLU A 200 7.31 -15.44 10.28
N GLY A 201 8.38 -14.97 9.66
CA GLY A 201 9.63 -15.70 9.44
C GLY A 201 10.52 -15.87 10.68
N GLY A 202 10.16 -15.25 11.81
CA GLY A 202 10.89 -15.39 13.08
C GLY A 202 11.83 -14.24 13.42
N GLU A 203 11.85 -13.17 12.62
CA GLU A 203 12.68 -11.98 12.89
C GLU A 203 12.11 -11.17 14.07
N GLY A 204 12.83 -11.17 15.19
CA GLY A 204 12.38 -10.53 16.43
C GLY A 204 12.25 -9.01 16.36
N ASP A 205 13.09 -8.36 15.54
CA ASP A 205 13.05 -6.92 15.28
C ASP A 205 11.80 -6.51 14.50
N ALA A 206 11.43 -7.30 13.50
CA ALA A 206 10.20 -7.12 12.72
C ALA A 206 8.96 -7.34 13.59
N MET A 207 8.98 -8.32 14.50
CA MET A 207 7.90 -8.51 15.49
C MET A 207 7.77 -7.28 16.40
N TYR A 208 8.88 -6.75 16.90
CA TYR A 208 8.89 -5.51 17.70
C TYR A 208 8.31 -4.32 16.93
N LEU A 209 8.77 -4.10 15.68
CA LEU A 209 8.30 -3.00 14.84
C LEU A 209 6.80 -3.10 14.55
N LEU A 210 6.30 -4.30 14.25
CA LEU A 210 4.88 -4.52 14.00
C LEU A 210 4.07 -4.24 15.26
N GLY A 211 4.56 -4.65 16.44
CA GLY A 211 3.97 -4.28 17.73
C GLY A 211 3.89 -2.77 17.93
N ALA A 212 4.96 -2.04 17.61
CA ALA A 212 5.00 -0.57 17.71
C ALA A 212 4.00 0.12 16.80
N TRP A 213 3.84 -0.37 15.56
CA TRP A 213 2.88 0.19 14.63
C TRP A 213 1.43 -0.05 15.06
N TYR A 214 1.12 -1.21 15.66
CA TYR A 214 -0.18 -1.45 16.28
C TYR A 214 -0.40 -0.60 17.54
N GLN A 215 0.63 -0.37 18.36
CA GLN A 215 0.52 0.48 19.55
C GLN A 215 0.21 1.94 19.18
N LEU A 216 0.87 2.46 18.15
CA LEU A 216 0.81 3.87 17.76
C LEU A 216 -0.20 4.16 16.64
N GLY A 217 -0.72 3.13 15.96
CA GLY A 217 -1.61 3.30 14.81
C GLY A 217 -0.87 3.88 13.60
N MET A 218 0.31 3.34 13.28
CA MET A 218 1.17 3.82 12.19
C MET A 218 1.04 2.97 10.93
N ASN A 219 1.48 3.53 9.79
CA ASN A 219 1.52 2.85 8.49
C ASN A 219 0.16 2.27 8.03
N GLY A 220 -0.93 2.97 8.35
CA GLY A 220 -2.28 2.56 7.99
C GLY A 220 -2.90 1.51 8.92
N LEU A 221 -2.21 1.10 9.99
CA LEU A 221 -2.78 0.26 11.04
C LEU A 221 -3.58 1.11 12.04
N ALA A 222 -4.69 0.58 12.52
CA ALA A 222 -5.41 1.17 13.63
C ALA A 222 -4.70 0.86 14.95
N VAL A 223 -4.86 1.73 15.95
CA VAL A 223 -4.37 1.47 17.31
C VAL A 223 -5.05 0.23 17.85
N ASP A 224 -4.26 -0.80 18.16
CA ASP A 224 -4.69 -2.05 18.76
C ASP A 224 -3.62 -2.52 19.77
N LYS A 225 -3.84 -2.16 21.03
CA LYS A 225 -2.91 -2.48 22.12
C LYS A 225 -2.83 -3.98 22.40
N ALA A 226 -3.89 -4.75 22.11
CA ALA A 226 -3.89 -6.19 22.31
C ALA A 226 -3.06 -6.89 21.22
N GLN A 227 -3.20 -6.48 19.96
CA GLN A 227 -2.30 -6.95 18.90
C GLN A 227 -0.86 -6.52 19.14
N ALA A 228 -0.63 -5.27 19.59
CA ALA A 228 0.70 -4.81 19.95
C ALA A 228 1.34 -5.71 21.01
N ARG A 229 0.62 -6.01 22.10
CA ARG A 229 1.07 -6.92 23.16
C ARG A 229 1.45 -8.30 22.60
N ALA A 230 0.61 -8.89 21.75
CA ALA A 230 0.87 -10.20 21.18
C ALA A 230 2.13 -10.23 20.28
N TRP A 231 2.39 -9.15 19.53
CA TRP A 231 3.62 -9.04 18.74
C TRP A 231 4.86 -8.82 19.61
N TYR A 232 4.75 -8.03 20.67
CA TYR A 232 5.85 -7.88 21.63
C TYR A 232 6.16 -9.17 22.39
N GLU A 233 5.15 -9.95 22.77
CA GLU A 233 5.33 -11.27 23.37
C GLU A 233 6.11 -12.20 22.43
N ARG A 234 5.78 -12.22 21.15
CA ARG A 234 6.51 -13.01 20.14
C ARG A 234 7.94 -12.52 19.96
N SER A 235 8.14 -11.20 19.93
CA SER A 235 9.47 -10.57 19.86
C SER A 235 10.32 -10.95 21.08
N ALA A 236 9.73 -10.93 22.27
CA ALA A 236 10.34 -11.35 23.52
C ALA A 236 10.71 -12.84 23.50
N ALA A 237 9.82 -13.70 22.99
CA ALA A 237 10.09 -15.13 22.79
C ALA A 237 11.23 -15.40 21.80
N ALA A 238 11.40 -14.52 20.80
CA ALA A 238 12.54 -14.53 19.88
C ALA A 238 13.84 -13.95 20.49
N ARG A 239 13.81 -13.57 21.78
CA ARG A 239 14.91 -12.95 22.53
C ARG A 239 15.38 -11.60 21.96
N ASP A 240 14.51 -10.86 21.27
CA ASP A 240 14.82 -9.49 20.89
C ASP A 240 14.81 -8.59 22.14
N PRO A 241 15.90 -7.83 22.43
CA PRO A 241 15.96 -7.04 23.67
C PRO A 241 14.94 -5.92 23.73
N ARG A 242 14.50 -5.37 22.58
CA ARG A 242 13.45 -4.36 22.53
C ARG A 242 12.09 -5.01 22.79
N GLY A 243 11.84 -6.16 22.17
CA GLY A 243 10.67 -7.00 22.46
C GLY A 243 10.54 -7.34 23.94
N LEU A 244 11.60 -7.85 24.56
CA LEU A 244 11.65 -8.17 25.99
C LEU A 244 11.37 -6.95 26.87
N ALA A 245 12.03 -5.81 26.60
CA ALA A 245 11.87 -4.60 27.39
C ALA A 245 10.43 -4.04 27.28
N THR A 246 9.91 -3.93 26.06
CA THR A 246 8.56 -3.38 25.82
C THR A 246 7.47 -4.32 26.30
N PHE A 247 7.61 -5.64 26.08
CA PHE A 247 6.65 -6.61 26.60
C PHE A 247 6.65 -6.64 28.13
N GLY A 248 7.82 -6.56 28.75
CA GLY A 248 7.95 -6.42 30.20
C GLY A 248 7.14 -5.23 30.73
N CYS A 249 7.20 -4.08 30.08
CA CYS A 249 6.42 -2.91 30.48
C CYS A 249 4.91 -3.07 30.22
N PHE A 250 4.53 -3.68 29.10
CA PHE A 250 3.12 -4.02 28.84
C PHE A 250 2.54 -4.94 29.93
N LEU A 251 3.36 -5.83 30.50
CA LEU A 251 2.97 -6.67 31.63
C LEU A 251 2.88 -5.89 32.94
N LEU A 252 3.83 -4.99 33.22
CA LEU A 252 3.80 -4.13 34.42
C LEU A 252 2.59 -3.19 34.43
N ASP A 253 2.24 -2.63 33.28
CA ASP A 253 1.17 -1.63 33.16
C ASP A 253 -0.21 -2.25 32.82
N GLY A 254 -0.27 -3.55 32.54
CA GLY A 254 -1.51 -4.20 32.09
C GLY A 254 -2.03 -3.65 30.75
N ILE A 255 -1.12 -3.26 29.85
CA ILE A 255 -1.49 -2.72 28.54
C ILE A 255 -1.87 -3.87 27.62
N GLY A 256 -3.07 -3.80 27.01
CA GLY A 256 -3.53 -4.79 26.04
C GLY A 256 -3.81 -6.18 26.61
N GLY A 257 -3.88 -6.33 27.94
CA GLY A 257 -4.16 -7.59 28.64
C GLY A 257 -3.97 -7.44 30.15
N PRO A 258 -4.05 -8.54 30.94
CA PRO A 258 -3.87 -8.46 32.39
C PRO A 258 -2.44 -8.03 32.78
N GLN A 259 -2.34 -7.36 33.93
CA GLN A 259 -1.07 -7.01 34.56
C GLN A 259 -0.41 -8.25 35.18
N ASP A 260 0.91 -8.37 35.04
CA ASP A 260 1.73 -9.40 35.68
C ASP A 260 3.11 -8.83 36.06
N ASN A 261 3.25 -8.44 37.32
CA ASN A 261 4.45 -7.78 37.81
C ASN A 261 5.67 -8.72 37.85
N VAL A 262 5.45 -9.99 38.19
CA VAL A 262 6.55 -10.97 38.32
C VAL A 262 7.11 -11.27 36.93
N PHE A 263 6.22 -11.55 35.97
CA PHE A 263 6.64 -11.84 34.61
C PHE A 263 7.21 -10.59 33.90
N GLY A 264 6.67 -9.40 34.20
CA GLY A 264 7.19 -8.13 33.69
C GLY A 264 8.64 -7.87 34.12
N ILE A 265 8.94 -7.97 35.41
CA ILE A 265 10.31 -7.80 35.95
C ILE A 265 11.26 -8.85 35.35
N MET A 266 10.80 -10.10 35.19
CA MET A 266 11.65 -11.16 34.62
C MET A 266 12.02 -10.87 33.15
N ASN A 267 11.09 -10.39 32.33
CA ASN A 267 11.36 -10.00 30.95
C ASN A 267 12.32 -8.80 30.87
N LEU A 268 12.14 -7.80 31.74
CA LEU A 268 13.04 -6.64 31.82
C LEU A 268 14.45 -7.04 32.28
N ALA A 269 14.56 -8.01 33.20
CA ALA A 269 15.84 -8.55 33.60
C ALA A 269 16.58 -9.20 32.44
N GLN A 270 15.88 -10.03 31.67
CA GLN A 270 16.44 -10.65 30.48
C GLN A 270 16.81 -9.62 29.41
N ALA A 271 16.03 -8.54 29.25
CA ALA A 271 16.37 -7.43 28.36
C ALA A 271 17.68 -6.72 28.79
N ALA A 272 17.84 -6.46 30.10
CA ALA A 272 19.03 -5.82 30.66
C ALA A 272 20.31 -6.66 30.48
N GLU A 273 20.18 -7.98 30.64
CA GLU A 273 21.25 -8.94 30.37
C GLU A 273 21.67 -8.91 28.90
N LEU A 274 20.70 -8.77 27.99
CA LEU A 274 20.94 -8.66 26.55
C LEU A 274 21.26 -7.23 26.09
N GLY A 275 21.53 -6.30 27.02
CA GLY A 275 22.05 -4.97 26.68
C GLY A 275 20.98 -3.92 26.36
N SER A 276 19.77 -4.04 26.90
CA SER A 276 18.80 -2.93 26.94
C SER A 276 19.10 -1.99 28.11
N ASP A 277 19.33 -0.71 27.80
CA ASP A 277 19.53 0.34 28.82
C ASP A 277 18.25 0.56 29.66
N TYR A 278 17.09 0.45 29.03
CA TYR A 278 15.81 0.60 29.70
C TYR A 278 15.52 -0.58 30.64
N GLY A 279 15.80 -1.81 30.22
CA GLY A 279 15.75 -2.97 31.13
C GLY A 279 16.70 -2.79 32.32
N ALA A 280 17.92 -2.32 32.08
CA ALA A 280 18.90 -2.05 33.12
C ALA A 280 18.43 -0.94 34.08
N TYR A 281 17.83 0.13 33.58
CA TYR A 281 17.26 1.20 34.40
C TYR A 281 16.15 0.67 35.31
N ILE A 282 15.18 -0.08 34.79
CA ILE A 282 14.07 -0.58 35.61
C ILE A 282 14.56 -1.56 36.67
N LEU A 283 15.52 -2.44 36.35
CA LEU A 283 16.15 -3.29 37.35
C LEU A 283 16.89 -2.49 38.43
N GLY A 284 17.67 -1.49 38.01
CA GLY A 284 18.40 -0.60 38.90
C GLY A 284 17.46 0.13 39.86
N HIS A 285 16.36 0.68 39.33
CA HIS A 285 15.29 1.31 40.09
C HIS A 285 14.65 0.32 41.08
N ALA A 286 14.27 -0.88 40.64
CA ALA A 286 13.63 -1.88 41.49
C ALA A 286 14.52 -2.29 42.68
N PHE A 287 15.84 -2.46 42.46
CA PHE A 287 16.78 -2.73 43.56
C PHE A 287 17.02 -1.50 44.45
N PHE A 288 16.88 -0.29 43.94
CA PHE A 288 17.00 0.96 44.71
C PHE A 288 15.78 1.18 45.62
N SER A 289 14.58 1.11 45.06
CA SER A 289 13.32 1.39 45.75
C SER A 289 12.78 0.21 46.56
N GLY A 290 13.15 -1.02 46.19
CA GLY A 290 12.61 -2.24 46.77
C GLY A 290 11.27 -2.67 46.16
N ASP A 291 10.92 -2.13 44.99
CA ASP A 291 9.65 -2.41 44.33
C ASP A 291 9.72 -3.72 43.55
N GLY A 292 9.01 -4.74 44.01
CA GLY A 292 8.97 -6.06 43.37
C GLY A 292 10.25 -6.89 43.52
N LEU A 293 11.37 -6.28 43.92
CA LEU A 293 12.64 -6.93 44.27
C LEU A 293 13.13 -6.44 45.64
N PRO A 294 13.82 -7.26 46.44
CA PRO A 294 14.45 -6.81 47.68
C PRO A 294 15.45 -5.68 47.41
N LYS A 295 15.47 -4.66 48.28
CA LYS A 295 16.47 -3.59 48.18
C LYS A 295 17.89 -4.17 48.20
N ASP A 296 18.69 -3.78 47.22
CA ASP A 296 20.08 -4.18 47.10
C ASP A 296 20.88 -3.01 46.47
N PRO A 297 21.54 -2.17 47.28
CA PRO A 297 22.24 -0.99 46.77
C PRO A 297 23.42 -1.34 45.86
N VAL A 298 23.99 -2.54 45.98
CA VAL A 298 25.11 -2.99 45.14
C VAL A 298 24.58 -3.32 43.74
N ARG A 299 23.50 -4.11 43.65
CA ARG A 299 22.86 -4.42 42.36
C ARG A 299 22.21 -3.20 41.73
N ALA A 300 21.60 -2.32 42.53
CA ALA A 300 21.04 -1.06 42.06
C ALA A 300 22.12 -0.23 41.35
N ARG A 301 23.27 -0.01 42.01
CA ARG A 301 24.41 0.71 41.42
C ARG A 301 24.89 0.06 40.13
N TYR A 302 25.04 -1.27 40.10
CA TYR A 302 25.52 -1.98 38.92
C TYR A 302 24.61 -1.75 37.71
N TRP A 303 23.30 -1.95 37.86
CA TRP A 303 22.35 -1.83 36.75
C TRP A 303 22.10 -0.38 36.32
N LEU A 304 21.98 0.55 37.27
CA LEU A 304 21.84 1.97 36.97
C LEU A 304 23.07 2.50 36.21
N LYS A 305 24.28 2.11 36.63
CA LYS A 305 25.51 2.48 35.93
C LYS A 305 25.53 1.95 34.49
N LYS A 306 25.13 0.69 34.29
CA LYS A 306 25.02 0.09 32.96
C LYS A 306 24.01 0.81 32.06
N ALA A 307 22.93 1.36 32.64
CA ALA A 307 21.93 2.13 31.91
C ALA A 307 22.45 3.50 31.44
N VAL A 308 23.27 4.18 32.26
CA VAL A 308 23.76 5.54 31.98
C VAL A 308 25.09 5.57 31.23
N ASP A 309 25.96 4.58 31.39
CA ASP A 309 27.29 4.56 30.78
C ASP A 309 27.26 4.42 29.25
N GLY A 310 26.08 4.10 28.68
CA GLY A 310 25.89 3.98 27.23
C GLY A 310 26.49 2.72 26.61
N GLU A 311 26.95 1.78 27.43
CA GLU A 311 27.48 0.46 27.04
C GLU A 311 26.40 -0.47 26.49
N CYS A 312 25.13 -0.19 26.77
CA CYS A 312 24.00 -0.94 26.26
C CYS A 312 23.84 -0.74 24.74
N GLU A 313 23.73 -1.85 24.01
CA GLU A 313 23.52 -1.86 22.56
C GLU A 313 22.16 -1.25 22.19
N PHE A 314 21.11 -1.60 22.95
CA PHE A 314 19.76 -1.16 22.69
C PHE A 314 19.41 0.04 23.56
N LYS A 315 19.32 1.20 22.90
CA LYS A 315 19.08 2.50 23.53
C LYS A 315 17.61 2.89 23.46
N LEU A 316 16.86 2.45 24.46
CA LEU A 316 15.42 2.68 24.63
C LEU A 316 15.11 3.63 25.80
N LEU A 317 16.11 3.97 26.63
CA LEU A 317 15.95 4.83 27.78
C LEU A 317 15.76 6.30 27.35
N PHE A 318 14.70 6.94 27.85
CA PHE A 318 14.46 8.36 27.62
C PHE A 318 15.41 9.24 28.44
N HIS A 319 15.59 10.49 28.01
CA HIS A 319 16.47 11.44 28.69
C HIS A 319 16.09 11.64 30.17
N ASP A 320 14.80 11.76 30.47
CA ASP A 320 14.33 11.99 31.84
C ASP A 320 14.60 10.80 32.76
N ASP A 321 14.38 9.57 32.27
CA ASP A 321 14.70 8.35 32.99
C ASP A 321 16.22 8.18 33.19
N ARG A 322 17.02 8.60 32.23
CA ARG A 322 18.49 8.64 32.36
C ARG A 322 18.91 9.61 33.45
N SER A 323 18.35 10.82 33.48
CA SER A 323 18.62 11.79 34.55
C SER A 323 18.16 11.28 35.92
N ALA A 324 17.05 10.54 35.99
CA ALA A 324 16.61 9.89 37.22
C ALA A 324 17.60 8.80 37.67
N ALA A 325 18.11 8.00 36.73
CA ALA A 325 19.12 6.99 37.01
C ALA A 325 20.43 7.61 37.56
N GLU A 326 20.86 8.73 36.99
CA GLU A 326 22.04 9.49 37.47
C GLU A 326 21.84 10.01 38.90
N GLN A 327 20.66 10.56 39.22
CA GLN A 327 20.33 11.01 40.58
C GLN A 327 20.32 9.85 41.60
N MET A 328 19.80 8.69 41.21
CA MET A 328 19.81 7.50 42.07
C MET A 328 21.22 6.98 42.31
N LEU A 329 22.10 7.06 41.31
CA LEU A 329 23.53 6.73 41.47
C LEU A 329 24.21 7.68 42.47
N GLU A 330 23.96 8.99 42.36
CA GLU A 330 24.49 9.99 43.30
C GLU A 330 23.97 9.75 44.73
N ALA A 331 22.69 9.39 44.89
CA ALA A 331 22.11 9.01 46.18
C ALA A 331 22.78 7.76 46.79
N LEU A 332 23.12 6.76 45.96
CA LEU A 332 23.84 5.57 46.40
C LEU A 332 25.31 5.86 46.76
N GLU A 333 25.92 6.86 46.14
CA GLU A 333 27.28 7.31 46.44
C GLU A 333 27.34 8.13 47.73
N SER A 334 26.41 9.06 47.92
CA SER A 334 26.31 9.89 49.12
C SER A 334 25.82 9.13 50.36
N GLY A 335 24.97 8.10 50.18
CA GLY A 335 24.49 7.23 51.26
C GLY A 335 25.45 6.11 51.67
N GLY A 336 26.49 5.83 50.87
CA GLY A 336 27.48 4.76 51.10
C GLY A 336 28.63 5.13 52.05
N GLY A 337 28.60 6.33 52.63
CA GLY A 337 29.64 6.86 53.51
C GLY A 337 29.68 6.29 54.92
N VAL A 338 29.26 5.04 55.17
CA VAL A 338 29.65 4.24 56.35
C VAL A 338 29.44 2.77 56.00
N ILE A 339 30.51 2.02 55.76
CA ILE A 339 30.78 0.66 56.25
C ILE A 339 32.22 0.31 55.82
N SER A 340 33.07 0.22 56.85
CA SER A 340 34.46 -0.27 56.96
C SER A 340 35.51 0.30 56.01
#